data_AF-A0A2S5L329-F1
#
_entry.id   AF-A0A2S5L329-F1
#
_cell.length_a   1.000
_cell.length_b   1.000
_cell.length_c   1.000
_cell.angle_alpha   90.00
_cell.angle_beta   90.00
_cell.angle_gamma   90.00
#
_symmetry.space_group_name_H-M   'P 1'
#
loop_
_entity.id
_entity.type
_entity.pdbx_description
1 polymer ?
#
loop_
_entity_poly.entity_id
_entity_poly.type
_entity_poly.pdbx_seq_one_letter_code
_entity_poly.pdbx_strand_id
1 'polypeptide(L)'
;MSQPHAISALTDKRAELLGLIEHHQAHIQRLSISVDQLDAIMLLFDADYDFKKAKSKGIRVINPWFKQGEVPRLLLELLGRSEQPITTTQLTDTLIQMKGIDVAGLKERDRLSKLVFGALKRMADRHQVKSTGKIKGAGGGVMLWTLF
;
A
#
# COMPACT_ATOMS: atom_id res chain seq x y z
N MET A 1 -22.17 -2.30 40.64
CA MET A 1 -23.24 -1.92 39.70
C MET A 1 -22.63 -1.23 38.49
N SER A 2 -22.22 -1.96 37.44
CA SER A 2 -21.43 -1.43 36.30
C SER A 2 -22.04 -1.71 34.91
N GLN A 3 -23.26 -2.23 34.86
CA GLN A 3 -23.92 -2.67 33.62
C GLN A 3 -24.49 -1.53 32.73
N PRO A 4 -25.02 -0.39 33.25
CA PRO A 4 -25.65 0.60 32.38
C PRO A 4 -24.66 1.46 31.58
N HIS A 5 -23.46 1.70 32.10
CA HIS A 5 -22.48 2.54 31.41
C HIS A 5 -21.85 1.84 30.19
N ALA A 6 -21.63 0.52 30.28
CA ALA A 6 -21.11 -0.27 29.16
C ALA A 6 -22.12 -0.35 28.00
N ILE A 7 -23.41 -0.53 28.30
CA ILE A 7 -24.46 -0.57 27.27
C ILE A 7 -24.62 0.81 26.61
N SER A 8 -24.57 1.91 27.38
CA SER A 8 -24.60 3.27 26.83
C SER A 8 -23.46 3.49 25.84
N ALA A 9 -22.23 3.18 26.22
CA ALA A 9 -21.06 3.35 25.37
C ALA A 9 -21.13 2.52 24.07
N LEU A 10 -21.67 1.30 24.14
CA LEU A 10 -21.89 0.46 22.97
C LEU A 10 -22.99 1.00 22.06
N THR A 11 -24.08 1.52 22.62
CA THR A 11 -25.16 2.17 21.86
C THR A 11 -24.64 3.42 21.15
N ASP A 12 -23.84 4.24 21.83
CA ASP A 12 -23.22 5.43 21.24
C ASP A 12 -22.28 5.04 20.08
N LYS A 13 -21.45 4.02 20.27
CA LYS A 13 -20.58 3.53 19.19
C LYS A 13 -21.36 2.96 18.02
N ARG A 14 -22.48 2.27 18.30
CA ARG A 14 -23.38 1.75 17.26
C ARG A 14 -24.00 2.90 16.44
N ALA A 15 -24.42 3.98 17.09
CA ALA A 15 -24.96 5.15 16.41
C ALA A 15 -23.91 5.82 15.51
N GLU A 16 -22.67 5.97 15.99
CA GLU A 16 -21.54 6.48 15.19
C GLU A 16 -21.30 5.62 13.93
N LEU A 17 -21.24 4.29 14.10
CA LEU A 17 -21.05 3.37 12.97
C LEU A 17 -22.19 3.43 11.95
N LEU A 18 -23.45 3.55 12.42
CA LEU A 18 -24.61 3.71 11.53
C LEU A 18 -24.52 5.01 10.73
N GLY A 19 -24.15 6.13 11.38
CA GLY A 19 -23.96 7.41 10.68
C GLY A 19 -22.87 7.34 9.61
N LEU A 20 -21.76 6.64 9.88
CA LEU A 20 -20.71 6.41 8.88
C LEU A 20 -21.21 5.58 7.69
N ILE A 21 -22.00 4.53 7.95
CA ILE A 21 -22.60 3.70 6.91
C ILE A 21 -23.51 4.54 6.02
N GLU A 22 -24.42 5.32 6.61
CA GLU A 22 -25.35 6.18 5.89
C GLU A 22 -24.62 7.21 5.03
N HIS A 23 -23.59 7.86 5.59
CA HIS A 23 -22.76 8.81 4.86
C HIS A 23 -22.07 8.16 3.64
N HIS A 24 -21.48 6.98 3.80
CA HIS A 24 -20.83 6.27 2.70
C HIS A 24 -21.83 5.77 1.66
N GLN A 25 -23.01 5.31 2.06
CA GLN A 25 -24.08 4.91 1.14
C GLN A 25 -24.56 6.10 0.30
N ALA A 26 -24.76 7.26 0.91
CA ALA A 26 -25.11 8.48 0.19
C ALA A 26 -24.01 8.87 -0.82
N HIS A 27 -22.73 8.70 -0.46
CA HIS A 27 -21.62 8.95 -1.38
C HIS A 27 -21.60 7.95 -2.55
N ILE A 28 -21.85 6.67 -2.30
CA ILE A 28 -21.98 5.64 -3.34
C ILE A 28 -23.12 5.98 -4.31
N GLN A 29 -24.28 6.38 -3.78
CA GLN A 29 -25.43 6.77 -4.60
C GLN A 29 -25.11 7.95 -5.53
N ARG A 30 -24.44 8.99 -5.01
CA ARG A 30 -24.03 10.14 -5.84
C ARG A 30 -23.08 9.74 -6.97
N LEU A 31 -22.11 8.87 -6.68
CA LEU A 31 -21.21 8.32 -7.69
C LEU A 31 -21.97 7.49 -8.73
N SER A 32 -22.92 6.67 -8.30
CA SER A 32 -23.77 5.87 -9.22
C SER A 32 -24.54 6.77 -10.18
N ILE A 33 -25.21 7.82 -9.67
CA ILE A 33 -25.94 8.78 -10.51
C ILE A 33 -25.00 9.45 -11.52
N SER A 34 -23.78 9.79 -11.10
CA SER A 34 -22.79 10.40 -11.99
C SER A 34 -22.35 9.44 -13.09
N VAL A 35 -22.22 8.15 -12.80
CA VAL A 35 -21.92 7.12 -13.80
C VAL A 35 -23.09 6.97 -14.77
N ASP A 36 -24.32 6.86 -14.27
CA ASP A 36 -25.51 6.73 -15.12
C ASP A 36 -25.67 7.92 -16.08
N GLN A 37 -25.35 9.13 -15.61
CA GLN A 37 -25.33 10.34 -16.44
C GLN A 37 -24.25 10.27 -17.53
N LEU A 38 -23.04 9.81 -17.19
CA LEU A 38 -21.97 9.63 -18.17
C LEU A 38 -22.36 8.57 -19.21
N ASP A 39 -22.93 7.45 -18.79
CA ASP A 39 -23.38 6.39 -19.67
C ASP A 39 -24.46 6.88 -20.64
N ALA A 40 -25.43 7.66 -20.15
CA ALA A 40 -26.44 8.29 -20.99
C ALA A 40 -25.82 9.26 -22.01
N ILE A 41 -24.85 10.08 -21.60
CA ILE A 41 -24.13 10.99 -22.50
C ILE A 41 -23.34 10.18 -23.55
N MET A 42 -22.67 9.09 -23.16
CA MET A 42 -21.90 8.25 -24.08
C MET A 42 -22.80 7.61 -25.14
N LEU A 43 -23.99 7.15 -24.76
CA LEU A 43 -24.99 6.61 -25.70
C LEU A 43 -25.53 7.65 -26.69
N LEU A 44 -25.53 8.94 -26.33
CA LEU A 44 -25.88 10.01 -27.28
C LEU A 44 -24.84 10.16 -28.39
N PHE A 45 -23.57 9.84 -28.12
CA PHE A 45 -22.49 9.91 -29.12
C PHE A 45 -22.32 8.59 -29.89
N ASP A 46 -22.54 7.46 -29.23
CA ASP A 46 -22.40 6.12 -29.80
C ASP A 46 -23.44 5.19 -29.18
N ALA A 47 -24.53 4.94 -29.91
CA ALA A 47 -25.67 4.16 -29.44
C ALA A 47 -25.34 2.67 -29.19
N ASP A 48 -24.28 2.16 -29.83
CA ASP A 48 -23.83 0.77 -29.70
C ASP A 48 -22.61 0.64 -28.76
N TYR A 49 -22.34 1.68 -27.95
CA TYR A 49 -21.19 1.69 -27.06
C TYR A 49 -21.24 0.57 -26.01
N ASP A 50 -20.22 -0.29 -26.02
CA ASP A 50 -20.08 -1.39 -25.06
C ASP A 50 -19.32 -0.96 -23.80
N PHE A 51 -20.07 -0.61 -22.75
CA PHE A 51 -19.54 -0.24 -21.43
C PHE A 51 -18.69 -1.34 -20.76
N LYS A 52 -18.81 -2.61 -21.17
CA LYS A 52 -18.00 -3.71 -20.60
C LYS A 52 -16.51 -3.57 -20.92
N LYS A 53 -16.16 -2.77 -21.93
CA LYS A 53 -14.77 -2.45 -22.28
C LYS A 53 -14.13 -1.50 -21.27
N ALA A 54 -14.92 -0.64 -20.62
CA ALA A 54 -14.45 0.31 -19.62
C ALA A 54 -14.37 -0.35 -18.23
N LYS A 55 -13.22 -0.94 -17.91
CA LYS A 55 -12.99 -1.55 -16.59
C LYS A 55 -12.88 -0.47 -15.50
N SER A 56 -13.38 -0.79 -14.31
CA SER A 56 -13.17 0.01 -13.11
C SER A 56 -11.68 0.30 -12.92
N LYS A 57 -11.35 1.59 -12.77
CA LYS A 57 -10.00 2.00 -12.40
C LYS A 57 -9.83 1.70 -10.92
N GLY A 58 -8.99 0.70 -10.60
CA GLY A 58 -8.66 0.40 -9.21
C GLY A 58 -8.11 1.64 -8.50
N ILE A 59 -8.56 1.88 -7.26
CA ILE A 59 -8.00 2.93 -6.41
C ILE A 59 -6.53 2.60 -6.20
N ARG A 60 -5.65 3.42 -6.78
CA ARG A 60 -4.22 3.35 -6.46
C ARG A 60 -4.05 3.88 -5.05
N VAL A 61 -3.90 2.98 -4.08
CA VAL A 61 -3.41 3.38 -2.76
C VAL A 61 -1.98 3.87 -2.98
N ILE A 62 -1.83 5.20 -3.03
CA ILE A 62 -0.53 5.84 -2.98
C ILE A 62 0.12 5.34 -1.69
N ASN A 63 1.35 4.86 -1.78
CA ASN A 63 2.12 4.39 -0.65
C ASN A 63 2.03 5.40 0.51
N PRO A 64 1.32 5.10 1.61
CA PRO A 64 1.07 6.08 2.67
C PRO A 64 2.35 6.39 3.46
N TRP A 65 3.35 5.50 3.41
CA TRP A 65 4.55 5.59 4.23
C TRP A 65 5.67 6.42 3.59
N PHE A 66 5.74 6.44 2.26
CA PHE A 66 6.87 7.06 1.55
C PHE A 66 6.43 7.93 0.39
N LYS A 67 7.03 9.11 0.31
CA LYS A 67 6.94 10.01 -0.85
C LYS A 67 7.62 9.38 -2.07
N GLN A 68 7.25 9.86 -3.26
CA GLN A 68 7.88 9.43 -4.49
C GLN A 68 9.40 9.65 -4.44
N GLY A 69 10.18 8.59 -4.70
CA GLY A 69 11.64 8.65 -4.70
C GLY A 69 12.31 8.60 -3.33
N GLU A 70 11.55 8.60 -2.22
CA GLU A 70 12.12 8.55 -0.87
C GLU A 70 12.77 7.19 -0.57
N VAL A 71 12.12 6.09 -0.95
CA VAL A 71 12.59 4.72 -0.73
C VAL A 71 13.96 4.45 -1.38
N PRO A 72 14.18 4.68 -2.69
CA PRO A 72 15.48 4.41 -3.29
C PRO A 72 16.60 5.28 -2.69
N ARG A 73 16.31 6.51 -2.28
CA ARG A 73 17.29 7.38 -1.61
C ARG A 73 17.71 6.78 -0.26
N LEU A 74 16.75 6.41 0.59
CA LEU A 74 17.03 5.80 1.89
C LEU A 74 17.76 4.46 1.74
N LEU A 75 17.42 3.66 0.73
CA LEU A 75 18.12 2.41 0.45
C LEU A 75 19.58 2.65 0.04
N LEU A 76 19.88 3.65 -0.79
CA LEU A 76 21.26 4.01 -1.11
C LEU A 76 22.03 4.52 0.11
N GLU A 77 21.40 5.33 0.96
CA GLU A 77 22.03 5.81 2.21
C GLU A 77 22.33 4.65 3.17
N LEU A 78 21.42 3.68 3.28
CA LEU A 78 21.60 2.48 4.11
C LEU A 78 22.69 1.55 3.55
N LEU A 79 22.67 1.30 2.24
CA LEU A 79 23.67 0.48 1.57
C LEU A 79 25.05 1.15 1.55
N GLY A 80 25.10 2.50 1.47
CA GLY A 80 26.34 3.27 1.51
C GLY A 80 27.00 3.31 2.90
N ARG A 81 26.21 3.16 3.96
CA ARG A 81 26.71 3.02 5.34
C ARG A 81 27.14 1.60 5.68
N SER A 82 26.81 0.62 4.84
CA SER A 82 27.09 -0.79 5.11
C SER A 82 28.27 -1.28 4.28
N GLU A 83 29.36 -1.64 4.94
CA GLU A 83 30.51 -2.27 4.30
C GLU A 83 30.23 -3.74 3.90
N GLN A 84 29.17 -4.33 4.45
CA GLN A 84 28.78 -5.73 4.22
C GLN A 84 27.44 -5.85 3.48
N PRO A 85 27.23 -6.91 2.69
CA PRO A 85 25.95 -7.16 2.02
C PRO A 85 24.78 -7.23 3.00
N ILE A 86 23.76 -6.38 2.82
CA ILE A 86 22.56 -6.38 3.68
C ILE A 86 21.41 -7.15 3.00
N THR A 87 20.66 -7.88 3.80
CA THR A 87 19.45 -8.58 3.35
C THR A 87 18.24 -7.65 3.19
N THR A 88 17.33 -7.97 2.26
CA THR A 88 16.06 -7.24 2.07
C THR A 88 15.26 -7.11 3.38
N THR A 89 15.26 -8.15 4.22
CA THR A 89 14.54 -8.18 5.51
C THR A 89 15.13 -7.18 6.50
N GLN A 90 16.46 -7.15 6.64
CA GLN A 90 17.15 -6.19 7.49
C GLN A 90 16.93 -4.74 7.01
N LEU A 91 16.99 -4.49 5.69
CA LEU A 91 16.69 -3.16 5.14
C LEU A 91 15.26 -2.72 5.46
N THR A 92 14.31 -3.65 5.38
CA THR A 92 12.90 -3.39 5.71
C THR A 92 12.74 -3.04 7.19
N ASP A 93 13.38 -3.80 8.09
CA ASP A 93 13.31 -3.56 9.53
C ASP A 93 13.96 -2.23 9.93
N THR A 94 15.12 -1.89 9.34
CA THR A 94 15.77 -0.59 9.56
C THR A 94 14.93 0.58 9.03
N LEU A 95 14.27 0.42 7.88
CA LEU A 95 13.35 1.41 7.33
C LEU A 95 12.13 1.65 8.24
N ILE A 96 11.57 0.58 8.78
CA ILE A 96 10.45 0.64 9.75
C ILE A 96 10.86 1.43 10.99
N GLN A 97 12.03 1.11 11.56
CA GLN A 97 12.55 1.80 12.74
C GLN A 97 12.84 3.28 12.46
N MET A 98 13.48 3.59 11.33
CA MET A 98 13.86 4.97 10.99
C MET A 98 12.66 5.88 10.73
N LYS A 99 11.59 5.35 10.13
CA LYS A 99 10.34 6.10 9.88
C LYS A 99 9.36 6.08 11.04
N GLY A 100 9.59 5.27 12.08
CA GLY A 100 8.63 5.08 13.17
C GLY A 100 7.30 4.53 12.69
N ILE A 101 7.30 3.63 11.69
CA ILE A 101 6.07 3.04 11.16
C ILE A 101 5.57 2.02 12.17
N ASP A 102 4.38 2.26 12.73
CA ASP A 102 3.69 1.25 13.53
C ASP A 102 3.14 0.17 12.59
N VAL A 103 3.83 -0.98 12.56
CA VAL A 103 3.47 -2.13 11.72
C VAL A 103 2.61 -3.05 12.59
N ALA A 104 1.32 -2.74 12.68
CA ALA A 104 0.40 -3.45 13.56
C ALA A 104 0.11 -4.91 13.09
N GLY A 105 0.53 -5.29 11.86
CA GLY A 105 0.32 -6.65 11.37
C GLY A 105 1.32 -7.19 10.34
N LEU A 106 1.41 -8.53 10.25
CA LEU A 106 2.27 -9.27 9.30
C LEU A 106 2.06 -8.87 7.82
N LYS A 107 0.84 -8.45 7.45
CA LYS A 107 0.50 -8.03 6.08
C LYS A 107 1.13 -6.70 5.68
N GLU A 108 1.29 -5.78 6.63
CA GLU A 108 1.92 -4.47 6.37
C GLU A 108 3.42 -4.64 6.21
N ARG A 109 4.04 -5.48 7.04
CA ARG A 109 5.45 -5.85 6.88
C ARG A 109 5.73 -6.53 5.53
N ASP A 110 4.85 -7.43 5.09
CA ASP A 110 4.96 -8.06 3.76
C ASP A 110 4.83 -7.03 2.62
N ARG A 111 3.90 -6.06 2.73
CA ARG A 111 3.78 -4.97 1.76
C ARG A 111 5.05 -4.12 1.70
N LEU A 112 5.63 -3.77 2.86
CA LEU A 112 6.87 -3.00 2.94
C LEU A 112 8.05 -3.78 2.35
N SER A 113 8.18 -5.07 2.68
CA SER A 113 9.22 -5.94 2.12
C SER A 113 9.12 -6.04 0.59
N LYS A 114 7.91 -6.22 0.04
CA LYS A 114 7.66 -6.21 -1.41
C LYS A 114 8.01 -4.87 -2.06
N LEU A 115 7.74 -3.77 -1.36
CA LEU A 115 8.07 -2.44 -1.84
C LEU A 115 9.57 -2.19 -1.89
N VAL A 116 10.30 -2.57 -0.84
CA VAL A 116 11.77 -2.52 -0.77
C VAL A 116 12.38 -3.40 -1.85
N PHE A 117 11.91 -4.64 -1.98
CA PHE A 117 12.36 -5.56 -3.03
C PHE A 117 12.14 -4.99 -4.44
N GLY A 118 10.95 -4.44 -4.70
CA GLY A 118 10.64 -3.83 -5.99
C GLY A 118 11.45 -2.56 -6.28
N ALA A 119 11.88 -1.83 -5.25
CA ALA A 119 12.78 -0.70 -5.40
C ALA A 119 14.22 -1.16 -5.70
N LEU A 120 14.73 -2.13 -4.93
CA LEU A 120 16.06 -2.72 -5.13
C LEU A 120 16.20 -3.36 -6.52
N LYS A 121 15.19 -4.09 -6.98
CA LYS A 121 15.17 -4.65 -8.34
C LYS A 121 15.29 -3.56 -9.41
N ARG A 122 14.53 -2.47 -9.29
CA ARG A 122 14.61 -1.33 -10.21
C ARG A 122 15.97 -0.62 -10.17
N MET A 123 16.61 -0.57 -9.01
CA MET A 123 17.95 0.00 -8.86
C MET A 123 19.03 -0.91 -9.45
N ALA A 124 18.83 -2.24 -9.37
CA ALA A 124 19.69 -3.22 -10.00
C ALA A 124 19.57 -3.19 -11.54
N ASP A 125 18.35 -3.04 -12.07
CA ASP A 125 18.12 -2.83 -13.51
C ASP A 125 18.79 -1.54 -14.01
N ARG A 126 19.02 -0.56 -13.12
CA ARG A 126 19.74 0.70 -13.39
C ARG A 126 21.22 0.64 -13.06
N HIS A 127 21.77 -0.54 -12.76
CA HIS A 127 23.17 -0.78 -12.40
C HIS A 127 23.67 0.00 -11.18
N GLN A 128 22.79 0.39 -10.26
CA GLN A 128 23.17 1.12 -9.03
C GLN A 128 23.47 0.19 -7.85
N VAL A 129 22.95 -1.04 -7.88
CA VAL A 129 23.07 -2.04 -6.80
C VAL A 129 23.22 -3.43 -7.43
N LYS A 130 24.05 -4.30 -6.86
CA LYS A 130 24.24 -5.69 -7.29
C LYS A 130 23.70 -6.66 -6.24
N SER A 131 23.06 -7.74 -6.70
CA SER A 131 22.72 -8.84 -5.79
C SER A 131 23.91 -9.79 -5.65
N THR A 132 24.44 -9.90 -4.43
CA THR A 132 25.67 -10.66 -4.12
C THR A 132 25.42 -12.10 -3.69
N GLY A 133 24.14 -12.51 -3.54
CA GLY A 133 23.78 -13.90 -3.27
C GLY A 133 22.37 -14.07 -2.72
N LYS A 134 21.99 -15.32 -2.45
CA LYS A 134 20.76 -15.68 -1.73
C LYS A 134 21.14 -16.42 -0.45
N ILE A 135 20.70 -15.93 0.70
CA ILE A 135 20.74 -16.70 1.95
C ILE A 135 19.49 -17.59 1.98
N LYS A 136 19.64 -18.91 2.15
CA LYS A 136 18.50 -19.83 2.33
C LYS A 136 17.80 -19.50 3.64
N GLY A 137 16.58 -18.97 3.56
CA GLY A 137 15.66 -18.77 4.68
C GLY A 137 14.30 -19.39 4.35
N ALA A 138 13.53 -19.73 5.39
CA ALA A 138 12.21 -20.34 5.27
C ALA A 138 11.26 -19.41 4.50
N GLY A 139 10.91 -19.78 3.26
CA GLY A 139 10.03 -19.01 2.37
C GLY A 139 10.62 -18.58 1.02
N GLY A 140 11.82 -19.02 0.68
CA GLY A 140 12.50 -18.63 -0.57
C GLY A 140 13.58 -17.60 -0.27
N GLY A 141 14.83 -17.93 -0.62
CA GLY A 141 16.02 -17.28 -0.07
C GLY A 141 16.03 -15.75 -0.14
N VAL A 142 16.54 -15.12 0.91
CA VAL A 142 16.64 -13.68 1.06
C VAL A 142 17.81 -13.18 0.21
N MET A 143 17.58 -12.21 -0.67
CA MET A 143 18.63 -11.64 -1.51
C MET A 143 19.53 -10.70 -0.71
N LEU A 144 20.84 -10.83 -0.93
CA LEU A 144 21.87 -9.93 -0.45
C LEU A 144 22.13 -8.86 -1.50
N TRP A 145 22.26 -7.61 -1.05
CA TRP A 145 22.49 -6.47 -1.92
C TRP A 145 23.73 -5.70 -1.48
N THR A 146 24.53 -5.27 -2.46
CA THR A 146 25.68 -4.36 -2.28
C THR A 146 25.65 -3.26 -3.31
N LEU A 147 26.28 -2.12 -3.01
CA LEU A 147 26.54 -1.09 -4.02
C LEU A 147 27.51 -1.60 -5.09
N PHE A 148 27.42 -0.99 -6.27
CA PHE A 148 28.39 -1.17 -7.35
C PHE A 148 29.71 -0.47 -7.02
#